data_AF-A0A4V3C2S9-F1
#
_entry.id   AF-A0A4V3C2S9-F1
#
_cell.length_a   1.000
_cell.length_b   1.000
_cell.length_c   1.000
_cell.angle_alpha   90.00
_cell.angle_beta   90.00
_cell.angle_gamma   90.00
#
_symmetry.space_group_name_H-M   'P 1'
#
loop_
_entity.id
_entity.type
_entity.pdbx_description
1 polymer ?
#
loop_
_entity_poly.entity_id
_entity_poly.type
_entity_poly.pdbx_seq_one_letter_code
_entity_poly.pdbx_strand_id
1 'polypeptide(L)' 'MGSVLDDLLKNMKNIHELGRQRAFELGNPFYLQFAEDGGYWRKELPTGEMFLVTLEIIYDEAGRPIEVKDAIIKKLDGK' A
#
# COMPACT_ATOMS: atom_id res chain seq x y z
N MET A 1 15.26 1.79 30.32
CA MET A 1 15.30 0.47 29.66
C MET A 1 14.45 0.59 28.42
N GLY A 2 15.05 0.96 27.29
CA GLY A 2 14.35 0.97 25.99
C GLY A 2 14.15 -0.46 25.56
N SER A 3 12.92 -0.83 25.29
CA SER A 3 12.59 -2.21 24.91
C SER A 3 13.11 -2.47 23.50
N VAL A 4 13.46 -3.71 23.17
CA VAL A 4 13.79 -4.13 21.79
C VAL A 4 12.69 -3.68 20.80
N LEU A 5 11.47 -3.49 21.30
CA LEU A 5 10.33 -2.90 20.58
C LEU A 5 10.60 -1.47 20.11
N ASP A 6 11.25 -0.61 20.91
CA ASP A 6 11.56 0.78 20.56
C ASP A 6 12.62 0.88 19.43
N ASP A 7 13.59 -0.04 19.40
CA ASP A 7 14.58 -0.10 18.31
C ASP A 7 14.03 -0.80 17.04
N LEU A 8 13.08 -1.74 17.18
CA LEU A 8 12.29 -2.24 16.05
C LEU A 8 11.38 -1.14 15.47
N LEU A 9 10.73 -0.36 16.34
CA LEU A 9 9.89 0.79 15.99
C LEU A 9 10.69 1.88 15.23
N LYS A 10 11.95 2.14 15.59
CA LYS A 10 12.84 3.06 14.86
C LYS A 10 13.12 2.63 13.41
N ASN A 11 13.16 1.32 13.15
CA ASN A 11 13.32 0.77 11.81
C ASN A 11 12.00 0.68 11.02
N MET A 12 10.84 0.96 11.65
CA MET A 12 9.54 0.93 10.95
C MET A 12 9.37 2.00 9.89
N LYS A 13 10.18 3.06 9.87
CA LYS A 13 10.20 4.00 8.73
C LYS A 13 10.44 3.27 7.40
N ASN A 14 11.16 2.14 7.44
CA ASN A 14 11.42 1.31 6.27
C ASN A 14 10.33 0.28 5.96
N ILE A 15 9.35 0.00 6.83
CA ILE A 15 8.39 -1.09 6.54
C ILE A 15 7.53 -0.77 5.32
N HIS A 16 7.10 0.48 5.18
CA HIS A 16 6.36 0.92 4.00
C HIS A 16 7.22 0.86 2.73
N GLU A 17 8.47 1.30 2.82
CA GLU A 17 9.41 1.26 1.69
C GLU A 17 9.79 -0.17 1.29
N LEU A 18 10.01 -1.06 2.27
CA LEU A 18 10.27 -2.48 2.06
C LEU A 18 9.04 -3.18 1.46
N GLY A 19 7.84 -2.86 1.95
CA GLY A 19 6.59 -3.34 1.37
C GLY A 19 6.41 -2.90 -0.08
N ARG A 20 6.69 -1.63 -0.37
CA ARG A 20 6.66 -1.07 -1.74
C ARG A 20 7.68 -1.75 -2.64
N GLN A 21 8.93 -1.83 -2.19
CA GLN A 21 10.00 -2.50 -2.92
C GLN A 21 9.63 -3.95 -3.24
N ARG A 22 9.11 -4.69 -2.25
CA ARG A 22 8.71 -6.08 -2.44
C ARG A 22 7.52 -6.23 -3.40
N ALA A 23 6.53 -5.33 -3.33
CA ALA A 23 5.42 -5.31 -4.27
C ALA A 23 5.94 -5.14 -5.71
N PHE A 24 6.87 -4.20 -5.92
CA PHE A 24 7.44 -3.91 -7.23
C PHE A 24 8.34 -5.03 -7.75
N GLU A 25 9.15 -5.67 -6.89
CA GLU A 25 9.92 -6.87 -7.25
C GLU A 25 9.03 -8.00 -7.79
N LEU A 26 7.80 -8.09 -7.29
CA LEU A 26 6.80 -9.08 -7.73
C LEU A 26 5.94 -8.59 -8.89
N GLY A 27 6.19 -7.38 -9.42
CA GLY A 27 5.41 -6.77 -10.50
C GLY A 27 4.02 -6.28 -10.07
N ASN A 28 3.75 -6.22 -8.77
CA ASN A 28 2.46 -5.83 -8.23
C ASN A 28 2.39 -4.32 -7.97
N PRO A 29 1.20 -3.70 -8.08
CA PRO A 29 0.97 -2.35 -7.58
C PRO A 29 1.11 -2.30 -6.06
N PHE A 30 1.52 -1.13 -5.54
CA PHE A 30 1.56 -0.83 -4.12
C PHE A 30 0.37 0.07 -3.74
N TYR A 31 -0.32 -0.28 -2.66
CA TYR A 31 -1.47 0.47 -2.16
C TYR A 31 -1.18 1.11 -0.82
N LEU A 32 -1.51 2.39 -0.67
CA LEU A 32 -1.36 3.12 0.58
C LEU A 32 -2.49 4.14 0.75
N GLN A 33 -3.04 4.23 1.96
CA GLN A 33 -4.07 5.20 2.29
C GLN A 33 -3.47 6.35 3.12
N PHE A 34 -3.81 7.58 2.76
CA PHE A 34 -3.46 8.77 3.52
C PHE A 34 -4.72 9.41 4.10
N ALA A 35 -4.60 10.05 5.27
CA ALA A 35 -5.73 10.72 5.93
C ALA A 35 -6.37 11.81 5.06
N GLU A 36 -5.56 12.47 4.21
CA GLU A 36 -6.00 13.52 3.28
C GLU A 36 -6.82 13.00 2.09
N ASP A 37 -6.74 11.70 1.78
CA ASP A 37 -7.42 11.11 0.62
C ASP A 37 -8.89 10.75 0.91
N GLY A 38 -9.43 11.12 2.08
CA GLY A 38 -10.87 11.03 2.37
C GLY A 38 -11.45 9.61 2.31
N GLY A 39 -10.63 8.59 2.57
CA GLY A 39 -11.03 7.18 2.51
C GLY A 39 -10.65 6.46 1.21
N TYR A 40 -10.09 7.17 0.23
CA TYR A 40 -9.54 6.57 -0.98
C TYR A 40 -8.09 6.08 -0.79
N TRP A 41 -7.61 5.27 -1.73
CA TRP A 41 -6.29 4.67 -1.70
C TRP A 41 -5.44 5.22 -2.84
N ARG A 42 -4.14 5.38 -2.60
CA ARG A 42 -3.17 5.61 -3.67
C ARG A 42 -2.62 4.28 -4.14
N LYS A 43 -2.70 4.05 -5.45
CA LYS A 43 -2.12 2.92 -6.17
C LYS A 43 -0.88 3.42 -6.91
N GLU A 44 0.28 2.89 -6.57
CA GLU A 44 1.54 3.15 -7.27
C GLU A 44 1.91 1.92 -8.09
N LEU A 45 2.08 2.09 -9.40
CA LEU A 45 2.57 1.05 -10.29
C LEU A 45 4.10 0.97 -10.22
N PRO A 46 4.71 -0.19 -10.52
CA PRO A 46 6.17 -0.29 -10.65
C PRO A 46 6.77 0.66 -11.71
N THR A 47 5.96 1.14 -12.65
CA THR A 47 6.32 2.16 -13.65
C THR A 47 6.48 3.57 -13.06
N GLY A 48 6.08 3.78 -11.80
CA GLY A 48 6.05 5.08 -11.14
C GLY A 48 4.74 5.85 -11.33
N GLU A 49 3.79 5.31 -12.10
CA GLU A 49 2.48 5.94 -12.25
C GLU A 49 1.66 5.82 -10.96
N MET A 50 1.04 6.93 -10.55
CA MET A 50 0.21 6.99 -9.36
C MET A 50 -1.25 7.26 -9.72
N PHE A 51 -2.16 6.61 -8.98
CA PHE A 51 -3.61 6.74 -9.15
C PHE A 51 -4.29 6.84 -7.78
N LEU A 52 -5.38 7.59 -7.72
CA LEU A 52 -6.33 7.50 -6.62
C LEU A 52 -7.39 6.48 -7.00
N VAL A 53 -7.65 5.51 -6.12
CA VAL A 53 -8.55 4.38 -6.37
C VAL A 53 -9.47 4.11 -5.19
N THR A 54 -10.63 3.51 -5.44
CA THR A 54 -11.34 2.72 -4.42
C THR A 54 -10.73 1.33 -4.36
N LEU A 55 -10.73 0.70 -3.18
CA LEU A 55 -10.16 -0.62 -2.97
C LEU A 55 -11.17 -1.51 -2.25
N GLU A 56 -11.41 -2.70 -2.80
CA GLU A 56 -12.20 -3.76 -2.20
C GLU A 56 -11.32 -5.02 -2.09
N ILE A 57 -11.24 -5.58 -0.88
CA ILE A 57 -10.50 -6.82 -0.63
C ILE A 57 -11.53 -7.95 -0.58
N ILE A 58 -11.39 -8.92 -1.48
CA ILE A 58 -12.20 -10.13 -1.49
C ILE A 58 -11.51 -11.18 -0.63
N TYR A 59 -12.26 -11.75 0.29
CA TYR A 59 -11.80 -12.77 1.23
C TYR A 59 -12.41 -14.13 0.87
N ASP A 60 -11.68 -15.20 1.15
CA ASP A 60 -12.22 -16.56 1.11
C ASP A 60 -13.06 -16.88 2.36
N GLU A 61 -13.65 -18.08 2.39
CA GLU A 61 -14.47 -18.56 3.52
C GLU A 61 -13.71 -18.66 4.85
N ALA A 62 -12.37 -18.75 4.80
CA ALA A 62 -11.50 -18.77 5.97
C ALA A 62 -11.04 -17.36 6.40
N GLY A 63 -11.53 -16.31 5.74
CA GLY A 63 -11.18 -14.91 6.03
C GLY A 63 -9.81 -14.51 5.50
N ARG A 64 -9.22 -15.23 4.55
CA ARG A 64 -7.94 -14.88 3.93
C ARG A 64 -8.18 -14.01 2.69
N PRO A 65 -7.45 -12.90 2.51
CA PRO A 65 -7.58 -12.08 1.32
C PRO A 65 -7.06 -12.87 0.11
N ILE A 66 -7.88 -13.01 -0.92
CA ILE A 66 -7.55 -13.75 -2.15
C ILE A 66 -7.46 -12.85 -3.37
N GLU A 67 -8.14 -11.70 -3.36
CA GLU A 67 -8.17 -10.78 -4.48
C GLU A 67 -8.31 -9.34 -3.96
N VAL A 68 -7.65 -8.41 -4.65
CA VAL A 68 -7.85 -6.97 -4.46
C VAL A 68 -8.46 -6.43 -5.75
N LYS A 69 -9.65 -5.86 -5.64
CA LYS A 69 -10.31 -5.14 -6.73
C LYS A 69 -10.14 -3.64 -6.49
N ASP A 70 -9.64 -2.94 -7.50
CA ASP A 70 -9.52 -1.49 -7.47
C ASP A 70 -10.24 -0.85 -8.65
N ALA A 71 -10.79 0.34 -8.41
CA ALA A 71 -11.36 1.17 -9.47
C ALA A 71 -10.68 2.53 -9.48
N ILE A 72 -10.15 2.91 -10.65
CA ILE A 72 -9.44 4.18 -10.83
C ILE A 72 -10.42 5.35 -10.77
N ILE A 73 -10.20 6.25 -9.82
CA ILE A 73 -10.95 7.50 -9.68
C ILE A 73 -10.26 8.59 -10.51
N LYS A 74 -8.94 8.73 -10.34
CA LYS A 74 -8.13 9.69 -11.09
C LYS A 74 -6.66 9.28 -11.13
N LYS A 75 -5.95 9.70 -12.17
CA LYS A 75 -4.48 9.67 -12.20
C LYS A 75 -3.94 10.80 -11.32
N LEU A 76 -2.88 10.53 -10.58
CA LEU A 76 -2.13 11.52 -9.82
C LEU A 76 -0.87 11.82 -10.64
N ASP A 77 -0.70 13.07 -11.06
CA ASP A 77 0.56 13.48 -11.68
C ASP A 77 1.65 13.45 -10.61
N GLY A 78 2.65 12.59 -10.81
CA GLY A 78 3.87 12.60 -10.01
C GLY A 78 4.59 13.94 -10.19
N LYS A 79 5.04 14.54 -9.08
CA LYS A 79 5.89 15.72 -9.12
C LYS A 79 7.24 15.43 -9.77
#